data_AF-A0A3B8ZLB3-F1
#
_entry.id   AF-A0A3B8ZLB3-F1
#
_cell.length_a   1.000
_cell.length_b   1.000
_cell.length_c   1.000
_cell.angle_alpha   90.00
_cell.angle_beta   90.00
_cell.angle_gamma   90.00
#
_symmetry.space_group_name_H-M   'P 1'
#
loop_
_entity.id
_entity.type
_entity.pdbx_description
1 polymer ?
#
loop_
_entity_poly.entity_id
_entity_poly.type
_entity_poly.pdbx_seq_one_letter_code
_entity_poly.pdbx_strand_id
1 'polypeptide(L)'
;NYHNFNLLAVYLPKRPSDSLLTLVRDDARFQDAQTVRQAYPESWALTYFLMKARGKQFAAYLHDVGQLRPLAEEPQEKRLQMFEKHFGDPSELDRAFMTFVRNIR
;
A
#
# COMPACT_ATOMS: atom_id res chain seq x y z
N ASN A 1 15.18 8.28 5.54
CA ASN A 1 15.16 7.10 6.42
C ASN A 1 15.00 5.86 5.53
N TYR A 2 16.11 5.23 5.12
CA TYR A 2 16.11 4.09 4.17
C TYR A 2 15.87 2.73 4.84
N HIS A 3 15.68 2.70 6.16
CA HIS A 3 15.52 1.46 6.93
C HIS A 3 14.37 0.58 6.41
N ASN A 4 13.21 1.17 6.11
CA ASN A 4 12.05 0.44 5.62
C ASN A 4 12.27 -0.15 4.21
N PHE A 5 13.07 0.51 3.36
CA PHE A 5 13.45 -0.07 2.07
C PHE A 5 14.37 -1.29 2.24
N ASN A 6 15.28 -1.27 3.22
CA ASN A 6 16.11 -2.44 3.53
C ASN A 6 15.26 -3.62 4.04
N LEU A 7 14.32 -3.36 4.95
CA LEU A 7 13.39 -4.38 5.44
C LEU A 7 12.51 -4.93 4.31
N LEU A 8 11.98 -4.07 3.44
CA LEU A 8 11.25 -4.49 2.25
C LEU A 8 12.14 -5.36 1.33
N ALA A 9 13.40 -4.97 1.10
CA ALA A 9 14.31 -5.73 0.24
C ALA A 9 14.55 -7.17 0.75
N VAL A 10 14.61 -7.37 2.07
CA VAL A 10 14.68 -8.72 2.67
C VAL A 10 13.41 -9.51 2.43
N TYR A 11 12.25 -8.84 2.39
CA TYR A 11 10.95 -9.47 2.16
C TYR A 11 10.66 -9.76 0.69
N LEU A 12 11.14 -8.95 -0.27
CA LEU A 12 10.81 -9.05 -1.70
C LEU A 12 10.86 -10.46 -2.30
N PRO A 13 11.85 -11.33 -2.00
CA PRO A 13 11.89 -12.69 -2.55
C PRO A 13 10.72 -13.59 -2.10
N LYS A 14 10.07 -13.25 -0.99
CA LYS A 14 8.94 -13.98 -0.39
C LYS A 14 7.61 -13.25 -0.58
N ARG A 15 7.61 -12.11 -1.26
CA ARG A 15 6.43 -11.29 -1.46
C ARG A 15 5.46 -11.99 -2.44
N PRO A 16 4.21 -12.30 -2.03
CA PRO A 16 3.26 -12.93 -2.93
C PRO A 16 2.77 -11.94 -4.00
N SER A 17 2.24 -12.46 -5.10
CA SER A 17 1.78 -11.63 -6.23
C SER A 17 0.55 -10.77 -5.91
N ASP A 18 -0.25 -11.18 -4.93
CA ASP A 18 -1.41 -10.43 -4.42
C ASP A 18 -1.07 -9.54 -3.21
N SER A 19 0.23 -9.37 -2.90
CA SER A 19 0.67 -8.65 -1.70
C SER A 19 0.11 -7.23 -1.64
N LEU A 20 0.09 -6.48 -2.75
CA LEU A 20 -0.48 -5.13 -2.73
C LEU A 20 -1.99 -5.14 -2.45
N LEU A 21 -2.72 -6.05 -3.09
CA LEU A 21 -4.16 -6.17 -2.91
C LEU A 21 -4.51 -6.50 -1.45
N THR A 22 -3.85 -7.52 -0.89
CA THR A 22 -4.03 -7.92 0.51
C THR A 22 -3.56 -6.88 1.51
N LEU A 23 -2.68 -5.94 1.10
CA LEU A 23 -2.21 -4.84 1.94
C LEU A 23 -3.23 -3.70 2.05
N VAL A 24 -3.95 -3.40 0.96
CA VAL A 24 -4.84 -2.23 0.89
C VAL A 24 -6.30 -2.56 1.22
N ARG A 25 -6.73 -3.80 0.98
CA ARG A 25 -8.13 -4.23 1.14
C ARG A 25 -8.60 -4.21 2.61
N ASP A 26 -7.74 -4.58 3.55
CA ASP A 26 -8.08 -4.77 4.97
C ASP A 26 -6.84 -4.59 5.86
N ASP A 27 -7.03 -4.77 7.17
CA ASP A 27 -5.94 -4.64 8.16
C ASP A 27 -5.42 -6.00 8.67
N ALA A 28 -5.84 -7.12 8.07
CA ALA A 28 -5.51 -8.46 8.57
C ALA A 28 -4.01 -8.70 8.65
N ARG A 29 -3.25 -8.20 7.66
CA ARG A 29 -1.78 -8.30 7.63
C ARG A 29 -1.09 -7.50 8.74
N PHE A 30 -1.75 -6.48 9.29
CA PHE A 30 -1.23 -5.67 10.39
C PHE A 30 -1.65 -6.22 11.76
N GLN A 31 -2.73 -7.00 11.83
CA GLN A 31 -3.24 -7.62 13.06
C GLN A 31 -2.52 -8.93 13.41
N ASP A 32 -1.92 -9.62 12.43
CA ASP A 32 -1.13 -10.82 12.68
C ASP A 32 0.35 -10.51 12.94
N ALA A 33 0.85 -10.96 14.10
CA ALA A 33 2.23 -10.80 14.55
C ALA A 33 3.27 -11.45 13.62
N GLN A 34 2.88 -12.42 12.79
CA GLN A 34 3.75 -13.06 11.82
C GLN A 34 3.91 -12.24 10.54
N THR A 35 2.86 -11.52 10.13
CA THR A 35 2.81 -10.77 8.87
C THR A 35 3.12 -9.29 9.02
N VAL A 36 2.99 -8.73 10.23
CA VAL A 36 3.19 -7.29 10.50
C VAL A 36 4.61 -6.82 10.16
N ARG A 37 5.61 -7.70 10.36
CA ARG A 37 7.03 -7.41 10.08
C ARG A 37 7.31 -7.18 8.59
N GLN A 38 6.48 -7.73 7.71
CA GLN A 38 6.56 -7.54 6.26
C GLN A 38 5.58 -6.47 5.77
N ALA A 39 4.38 -6.43 6.35
CA ALA A 39 3.32 -5.49 5.95
C ALA A 39 3.72 -4.03 6.19
N TYR A 40 4.36 -3.72 7.31
CA TYR A 40 4.70 -2.34 7.66
C TYR A 40 5.77 -1.71 6.75
N PRO A 41 6.91 -2.36 6.46
CA PRO A 41 7.88 -1.84 5.49
C PRO A 41 7.28 -1.65 4.09
N GLU A 42 6.41 -2.58 3.67
CA GLU A 42 5.75 -2.52 2.37
C GLU A 42 4.76 -1.35 2.29
N SER A 43 3.91 -1.15 3.31
CA SER A 43 2.94 -0.05 3.32
C SER A 43 3.61 1.32 3.41
N TRP A 44 4.71 1.41 4.14
CA TRP A 44 5.53 2.61 4.16
C TRP A 44 6.12 2.91 2.78
N ALA A 45 6.70 1.89 2.11
CA ALA A 45 7.28 2.06 0.78
C ALA A 45 6.22 2.40 -0.27
N LEU A 46 5.03 1.80 -0.18
CA LEU A 46 3.88 2.13 -1.01
C LEU A 46 3.48 3.60 -0.80
N THR A 47 3.35 4.04 0.45
CA THR A 47 3.02 5.44 0.77
C THR A 47 4.04 6.40 0.18
N TYR A 48 5.33 6.08 0.30
CA TYR A 48 6.41 6.87 -0.29
C TYR A 48 6.33 6.91 -1.82
N PHE A 49 6.08 5.77 -2.46
CA PHE A 49 5.84 5.68 -3.91
C PHE A 49 4.66 6.54 -4.35
N LEU A 50 3.51 6.43 -3.68
CA LEU A 50 2.32 7.20 -4.03
C LEU A 50 2.56 8.69 -3.87
N MET A 51 3.21 9.10 -2.77
CA MET A 51 3.58 10.50 -2.55
C MET A 51 4.53 11.04 -3.63
N LYS A 52 5.50 10.25 -4.09
CA LYS A 52 6.50 10.69 -5.07
C LYS A 52 6.04 10.60 -6.52
N ALA A 53 5.35 9.53 -6.89
CA ALA A 53 5.01 9.21 -8.28
C ALA A 53 3.54 9.49 -8.63
N ARG A 54 2.66 9.66 -7.61
CA ARG A 54 1.20 9.82 -7.76
C ARG A 54 0.65 10.91 -6.84
N GLY A 55 1.43 11.98 -6.59
CA GLY A 55 1.14 12.95 -5.53
C GLY A 55 -0.25 13.60 -5.61
N LYS A 56 -0.75 13.93 -6.81
CA LYS A 56 -2.10 14.49 -7.00
C LYS A 56 -3.19 13.49 -6.62
N GLN A 57 -3.08 12.25 -7.11
CA GLN A 57 -4.00 11.16 -6.79
C GLN A 57 -3.94 10.81 -5.30
N PHE A 58 -2.74 10.80 -4.71
CA PHE A 58 -2.55 10.53 -3.30
C PHE A 58 -3.20 11.59 -2.42
N ALA A 59 -3.08 12.88 -2.77
CA ALA A 59 -3.78 13.96 -2.07
C ALA A 59 -5.31 13.81 -2.17
N ALA A 60 -5.84 13.48 -3.35
CA ALA A 60 -7.27 13.24 -3.54
C ALA A 60 -7.77 12.01 -2.77
N TYR A 61 -6.98 10.93 -2.73
CA TYR A 61 -7.26 9.75 -1.93
C TYR A 61 -7.32 10.07 -0.43
N LEU A 62 -6.33 10.81 0.10
CA LEU A 62 -6.32 11.22 1.51
C LEU A 62 -7.49 12.16 1.86
N HIS A 63 -7.90 13.02 0.93
CA HIS A 63 -9.10 13.84 1.11
C HIS A 63 -10.35 12.97 1.29
N ASP A 64 -10.56 11.98 0.42
CA ASP A 64 -11.72 11.07 0.49
C ASP A 64 -11.66 10.19 1.75
N VAL A 65 -10.48 9.69 2.12
CA VAL A 65 -10.27 8.96 3.39
C VAL A 65 -10.63 9.83 4.59
N GLY A 66 -10.30 11.12 4.55
CA GLY A 66 -10.64 12.08 5.61
C GLY A 66 -12.15 12.38 5.74
N GLN A 67 -12.97 12.02 4.75
CA GLN A 67 -14.43 12.15 4.81
C GLN A 67 -15.11 10.91 5.43
N LEU A 68 -14.37 9.82 5.66
CA LEU A 68 -14.93 8.61 6.26
C LEU A 68 -15.36 8.87 7.70
N ARG A 69 -16.39 8.16 8.15
CA ARG A 69 -16.87 8.28 9.52
C ARG A 69 -15.78 7.75 10.47
N PRO A 70 -15.30 8.56 11.43
CA PRO A 70 -14.30 8.10 12.40
C PRO A 70 -14.79 6.86 13.16
N LEU A 71 -13.88 5.92 13.43
CA LEU A 71 -14.14 4.67 14.17
C LEU A 71 -15.18 3.72 13.55
N ALA A 72 -15.65 4.00 12.32
CA ALA A 72 -16.45 3.05 11.57
C ALA A 72 -15.52 2.11 10.78
N GLU A 73 -15.82 0.81 10.81
CA GLU A 73 -15.17 -0.12 9.90
C GLU A 73 -15.73 0.09 8.48
N GLU A 74 -14.84 0.38 7.54
CA GLU A 74 -15.20 0.36 6.13
C GLU A 74 -15.08 -1.06 5.58
N PRO A 75 -16.13 -1.59 4.91
CA PRO A 75 -16.07 -2.87 4.22
C PRO A 75 -14.87 -2.95 3.27
N GLN A 76 -14.27 -4.14 3.17
CA GLN A 76 -13.06 -4.36 2.38
C GLN A 76 -13.25 -3.96 0.90
N GLU A 77 -14.44 -4.24 0.36
CA GLU A 77 -14.83 -3.90 -1.00
C GLU A 77 -14.89 -2.39 -1.20
N LYS A 78 -15.38 -1.62 -0.22
CA LYS A 78 -15.43 -0.16 -0.31
C LYS A 78 -14.03 0.46 -0.21
N ARG A 79 -13.17 -0.08 0.67
CA ARG A 79 -11.77 0.32 0.73
C ARG A 79 -11.07 0.12 -0.61
N LEU A 80 -11.27 -1.05 -1.22
CA LEU A 80 -10.68 -1.37 -2.52
C LEU A 80 -11.25 -0.47 -3.62
N GLN A 81 -12.56 -0.29 -3.72
CA GLN A 81 -13.19 0.60 -4.70
C GLN A 81 -12.68 2.03 -4.59
N MET A 82 -12.53 2.56 -3.37
CA MET A 82 -11.96 3.88 -3.15
C MET A 82 -10.50 3.95 -3.57
N PHE A 83 -9.71 2.92 -3.28
CA PHE A 83 -8.32 2.85 -3.71
C PHE A 83 -8.21 2.81 -5.24
N GLU A 84 -8.98 1.95 -5.89
CA GLU A 84 -9.04 1.80 -7.35
C GLU A 84 -9.52 3.07 -8.05
N LYS A 85 -10.50 3.78 -7.47
CA LYS A 85 -10.96 5.10 -7.96
C LYS A 85 -9.82 6.09 -8.12
N HIS A 86 -8.82 6.07 -7.24
CA HIS A 86 -7.71 7.04 -7.25
C HIS A 86 -6.46 6.53 -7.96
N PHE A 87 -6.19 5.21 -7.93
CA PHE A 87 -4.93 4.65 -8.41
C PHE A 87 -5.06 3.66 -9.58
N GLY A 88 -6.28 3.30 -9.99
CA GLY A 88 -6.55 2.34 -11.06
C GLY A 88 -6.42 0.88 -10.61
N ASP A 89 -6.20 -0.02 -11.57
CA ASP A 89 -6.03 -1.46 -11.31
C ASP A 89 -4.84 -1.69 -10.33
N PRO A 90 -5.08 -2.34 -9.17
CA PRO A 90 -4.03 -2.64 -8.20
C PRO A 90 -2.89 -3.46 -8.82
N SER A 91 -3.16 -4.33 -9.79
CA SER A 91 -2.13 -5.14 -10.45
C SER A 91 -1.18 -4.30 -11.31
N GLU A 92 -1.71 -3.28 -11.99
CA GLU A 92 -0.91 -2.30 -12.73
C GLU A 92 -0.09 -1.41 -11.79
N LEU A 93 -0.73 -0.96 -10.71
CA LEU A 93 -0.06 -0.17 -9.68
C LEU A 93 1.07 -0.96 -9.03
N ASP A 94 0.90 -2.25 -8.79
CA ASP A 94 1.92 -3.11 -8.21
C ASP A 94 3.15 -3.23 -9.11
N ARG A 95 2.95 -3.41 -10.42
CA ARG A 95 4.06 -3.43 -11.40
C ARG A 95 4.83 -2.11 -11.41
N ALA A 96 4.11 -0.98 -11.35
CA ALA A 96 4.72 0.34 -11.27
C ALA A 96 5.48 0.54 -9.94
N PHE A 97 4.89 0.11 -8.83
CA PHE A 97 5.49 0.16 -7.50
C PHE A 97 6.78 -0.67 -7.43
N MET A 98 6.77 -1.90 -7.92
CA MET A 98 7.96 -2.76 -7.97
C MET A 98 9.07 -2.18 -8.87
N THR A 99 8.70 -1.52 -9.96
CA THR A 99 9.66 -0.80 -10.81
C THR A 99 10.29 0.38 -10.08
N PHE A 100 9.50 1.16 -9.36
CA PHE A 100 10.00 2.26 -8.54
C PHE A 100 10.92 1.79 -7.41
N VAL A 101 10.56 0.72 -6.69
CA VAL A 101 11.39 0.15 -5.61
C VAL A 101 12.74 -0.32 -6.14
N ARG A 102 12.78 -0.92 -7.34
CA ARG A 102 14.04 -1.32 -7.99
C ARG A 102 14.95 -0.15 -8.34
N ASN A 103 14.39 1.01 -8.69
CA ASN A 103 15.16 2.17 -9.14
C ASN A 103 15.72 3.04 -8.00
N ILE A 104 15.18 2.90 -6.79
CA ILE A 104 15.62 3.65 -5.60
C ILE A 104 16.67 2.89 -4.79
N ARG A 105 16.72 1.58 -4.97
CA ARG A 105 17.69 0.71 -4.32
C ARG A 105 19.03 0.74 -5.03
#